data_AF-A0A0L0CYP3-F1
#
_entry.id   AF-A0A0L0CYP3-F1
#
_cell.length_a   1.000
_cell.length_b   1.000
_cell.length_c   1.000
_cell.angle_alpha   90.00
_cell.angle_beta   90.00
_cell.angle_gamma   90.00
#
_symmetry.space_group_name_H-M   'P 1'
#
loop_
_entity.id
_entity.type
_entity.pdbx_description
1 polymer ?
#
loop_
_entity_poly.entity_id
_entity_poly.type
_entity_poly.pdbx_seq_one_letter_code
_entity_poly.pdbx_strand_id
1 'polypeptide(L)'
;MADIKSIISLISTIVKDEPTKEEVIYLGECSITGHKDFFEDGIFIDLLSFESFSLKFLKCNYNRLSKLSSEGKNHRFYLNIKKKKNLLENIEKKVITNLNINAEGGFNENKVYEYEWEYSVYDIETGLYIKLEDLDESVQKICKGIINHKNEVKKDNINKWVNDIKESKYAKDLVQLEGIKIKNENIHCAVCKSTKNIWLNLSDGYIGCGRKIFNYGGGCLNNEEGAALKHFYESGKKYPLVVKIGTITKDGEADVFSYADDENDSVIDPYIGGAFKKFRYKYYEFRKNRNNNF
;
A
#
# COMPACT_ATOMS: atom_id res chain seq x y z
N MET A 1 -2.88 41.88 10.39
CA MET A 1 -2.23 41.06 9.36
C MET A 1 -0.79 40.88 9.78
N ALA A 2 -0.34 39.65 10.01
CA ALA A 2 1.08 39.42 10.28
C ALA A 2 1.89 39.82 9.05
N ASP A 3 2.96 40.60 9.25
CA ASP A 3 3.87 40.99 8.18
C ASP A 3 4.59 39.73 7.66
N ILE A 4 4.56 39.49 6.34
CA ILE A 4 5.23 38.35 5.70
C ILE A 4 6.71 38.32 6.09
N LYS A 5 7.37 39.48 6.23
CA LYS A 5 8.77 39.55 6.69
C LYS A 5 8.95 39.02 8.10
N SER A 6 8.00 39.28 8.99
CA SER A 6 8.02 38.75 10.36
C SER A 6 7.82 37.23 10.37
N ILE A 7 6.99 36.70 9.47
CA ILE A 7 6.80 35.25 9.33
C ILE A 7 8.08 34.59 8.80
N ILE A 8 8.70 35.15 7.76
CA ILE A 8 9.96 34.63 7.20
C ILE A 8 11.05 34.60 8.29
N SER A 9 11.20 35.69 9.05
CA SER A 9 12.16 35.75 10.16
C SER A 9 11.87 34.70 11.25
N LEU A 10 10.60 34.42 11.51
CA LEU A 10 10.18 33.38 12.45
C LEU A 10 10.52 31.97 11.92
N ILE A 11 10.28 31.71 10.63
CA ILE A 11 10.64 30.43 9.98
C ILE A 11 12.14 30.18 10.16
N SER A 12 12.99 31.16 9.85
CA SER A 12 14.44 31.05 9.98
C SER A 12 14.92 30.86 11.42
N THR A 13 14.13 31.32 12.40
CA THR A 13 14.45 31.13 13.83
C THR A 13 14.10 29.72 14.31
N ILE A 14 13.02 29.14 13.77
CA ILE A 14 12.48 27.83 14.18
C ILE A 14 13.12 26.68 13.40
N VAL A 15 13.25 26.83 12.09
CA VAL A 15 13.70 25.78 11.16
C VAL A 15 15.21 25.86 11.02
N LYS A 16 15.91 24.97 11.74
CA LYS A 16 17.39 24.92 11.78
C LYS A 16 17.97 23.57 11.41
N ASP A 17 17.17 22.52 11.54
CA ASP A 17 17.62 21.14 11.43
C ASP A 17 17.46 20.67 9.97
N GLU A 18 18.56 20.20 9.36
CA GLU A 18 18.52 19.51 8.07
C GLU A 18 18.17 18.04 8.29
N PRO A 19 17.43 17.41 7.35
CA PRO A 19 17.06 16.02 7.53
C PRO A 19 18.28 15.11 7.49
N THR A 20 18.37 14.21 8.45
CA THR A 20 19.45 13.23 8.52
C THR A 20 19.23 12.11 7.50
N LYS A 21 20.30 11.39 7.13
CA LYS A 21 20.17 10.25 6.19
C LYS A 21 19.32 9.10 6.73
N GLU A 22 19.21 9.00 8.05
CA GLU A 22 18.45 7.94 8.73
C GLU A 22 16.95 8.23 8.81
N GLU A 23 16.54 9.49 8.62
CA GLU A 23 15.14 9.87 8.62
C GLU A 23 14.43 9.33 7.39
N VAL A 24 13.17 8.93 7.59
CA VAL A 24 12.31 8.47 6.51
C VAL A 24 11.27 9.55 6.24
N ILE A 25 11.38 10.18 5.07
CA ILE A 25 10.52 11.25 4.62
C ILE A 25 9.65 10.76 3.47
N TYR A 26 8.34 10.82 3.66
CA TYR A 26 7.37 10.43 2.63
C TYR A 26 6.96 11.66 1.81
N LEU A 27 7.63 11.87 0.67
CA LEU A 27 7.32 12.98 -0.25
C LEU A 27 6.01 12.80 -1.03
N GLY A 28 5.35 11.66 -0.86
CA GLY A 28 4.32 11.17 -1.77
C GLY A 28 3.09 10.55 -1.12
N GLU A 29 3.02 10.45 0.20
CA GLU A 29 1.85 9.94 0.89
C GLU A 29 1.75 10.56 2.27
N CYS A 30 0.55 10.59 2.84
CA CYS A 30 0.35 11.02 4.22
C CYS A 30 0.75 9.91 5.19
N SER A 31 1.61 10.22 6.17
CA SER A 31 2.07 9.30 7.22
C SER A 31 0.95 8.68 8.06
N ILE A 32 -0.22 9.35 8.17
CA ILE A 32 -1.35 8.86 8.96
C ILE A 32 -2.24 7.91 8.15
N THR A 33 -2.58 8.28 6.92
CA THR A 33 -3.61 7.58 6.13
C THR A 33 -3.03 6.69 5.04
N GLY A 34 -1.75 6.84 4.70
CA GLY A 34 -1.15 6.31 3.47
C GLY A 34 -1.78 6.88 2.20
N HIS A 35 -2.63 7.91 2.32
CA HIS A 35 -3.30 8.49 1.17
C HIS A 35 -2.32 9.32 0.35
N LYS A 36 -2.41 9.13 -0.96
CA LYS A 36 -1.57 9.74 -1.97
C LYS A 36 -2.33 10.96 -2.51
N ASP A 37 -2.31 12.07 -1.75
CA ASP A 37 -3.06 13.33 -1.98
C ASP A 37 -2.66 14.11 -3.25
N PHE A 38 -2.13 13.43 -4.27
CA PHE A 38 -1.26 13.99 -5.29
C PHE A 38 -1.82 15.05 -6.24
N PHE A 39 -3.08 15.51 -6.13
CA PHE A 39 -3.66 16.29 -7.22
C PHE A 39 -4.44 17.57 -6.85
N GLU A 40 -4.97 17.73 -5.64
CA GLU A 40 -5.68 18.98 -5.27
C GLU A 40 -4.83 19.90 -4.39
N ASP A 41 -4.47 19.46 -3.19
CA ASP A 41 -3.81 20.31 -2.19
C ASP A 41 -2.33 19.99 -1.99
N GLY A 42 -1.84 18.88 -2.55
CA GLY A 42 -0.47 18.41 -2.35
C GLY A 42 -0.25 17.76 -0.98
N ILE A 43 1.01 17.51 -0.65
CA ILE A 43 1.46 16.89 0.61
C ILE A 43 2.23 17.92 1.42
N PHE A 44 2.04 17.90 2.73
CA PHE A 44 2.63 18.85 3.66
C PHE A 44 3.59 18.13 4.61
N ILE A 45 4.86 18.47 4.56
CA ILE A 45 5.91 17.88 5.38
C ILE A 45 6.25 18.87 6.49
N ASP A 46 6.14 18.44 7.75
CA ASP A 46 6.53 19.26 8.89
C ASP A 46 8.03 19.56 8.86
N LEU A 47 8.41 20.84 8.89
CA LEU A 47 9.81 21.27 8.79
C LEU A 47 10.65 20.93 10.05
N LEU A 48 10.02 20.45 11.12
CA LEU A 48 10.71 20.05 12.35
C LEU A 48 10.76 18.53 12.55
N SER A 49 9.64 17.84 12.28
CA SER A 49 9.55 16.39 12.50
C SER A 49 9.77 15.57 11.23
N PHE A 50 9.72 16.20 10.06
CA PHE A 50 9.75 15.59 8.73
C PHE A 50 8.61 14.58 8.47
N GLU A 51 7.59 14.55 9.33
CA GLU A 51 6.37 13.78 9.13
C GLU A 51 5.49 14.43 8.04
N SER A 52 4.82 13.57 7.26
CA SER A 52 4.05 13.99 6.08
C SER A 52 2.54 13.91 6.32
N PHE A 53 1.81 14.92 5.89
CA PHE A 53 0.38 15.06 6.18
C PHE A 53 -0.41 15.53 4.96
N SER A 54 -1.65 15.06 4.88
CA SER A 54 -2.69 15.73 4.09
C SER A 54 -3.05 17.09 4.71
N LEU A 55 -3.61 18.00 3.91
CA LEU A 55 -4.19 19.25 4.41
C LEU A 55 -5.19 19.02 5.56
N LYS A 56 -6.01 17.96 5.48
CA LYS A 56 -7.03 17.63 6.49
C LYS A 56 -6.43 17.23 7.84
N PHE A 57 -5.26 16.59 7.81
CA PHE A 57 -4.61 16.03 9.00
C PHE A 57 -3.52 16.95 9.59
N LEU A 58 -3.19 18.07 8.95
CA LEU A 58 -2.29 19.09 9.50
C LEU A 58 -2.70 19.57 10.89
N LYS A 59 -4.00 19.83 11.09
CA LYS A 59 -4.55 20.26 12.39
C LYS A 59 -4.34 19.20 13.48
N CYS A 60 -4.37 17.91 13.11
CA CYS A 60 -4.11 16.84 14.06
C CYS A 60 -2.65 16.87 14.53
N ASN A 61 -1.69 17.08 13.63
CA ASN A 61 -0.28 17.22 13.98
C ASN A 61 -0.05 18.45 14.88
N TYR A 62 -0.52 19.61 14.44
CA TYR A 62 -0.38 20.87 15.16
C TYR A 62 -0.98 20.78 16.58
N ASN A 63 -2.19 20.24 16.73
CA ASN A 63 -2.85 20.09 18.04
C ASN A 63 -2.19 19.03 18.94
N ARG A 64 -1.65 17.96 18.36
CA ARG A 64 -0.92 16.92 19.10
C ARG A 64 0.36 17.49 19.69
N LEU A 65 1.18 18.13 18.85
CA LEU A 65 2.52 18.57 19.23
C LEU A 65 2.52 19.89 20.02
N SER A 66 1.55 20.78 19.81
CA SER A 66 1.36 21.98 20.66
C SER A 66 1.03 21.68 22.12
N LYS A 67 0.48 20.48 22.42
CA LYS A 67 0.20 20.04 23.79
C LYS A 67 1.36 19.33 24.47
N LEU A 68 2.26 18.74 23.68
CA LEU A 68 3.41 17.96 24.15
C LEU A 68 4.69 18.78 24.25
N SER A 69 4.72 19.97 23.66
CA SER A 69 5.89 20.85 23.61
C SER A 69 6.09 21.60 24.93
N SER A 70 6.46 20.85 25.97
CA SER A 70 7.16 21.38 27.15
C SER A 70 8.52 22.01 26.78
N GLU A 71 9.01 21.73 25.57
CA GLU A 71 10.31 22.16 25.01
C GLU A 71 10.23 23.32 23.99
N GLY A 72 9.05 23.92 23.77
CA GLY A 72 8.93 25.19 23.03
C GLY A 72 9.12 25.15 21.51
N LYS A 73 9.23 23.96 20.87
CA LYS A 73 9.23 23.83 19.41
C LYS A 73 7.80 23.87 18.86
N ASN A 74 7.42 24.97 18.20
CA ASN A 74 6.09 25.14 17.58
C ASN A 74 6.08 24.55 16.14
N HIS A 75 5.34 23.46 15.94
CA HIS A 75 5.18 22.74 14.66
C HIS A 75 4.21 23.46 13.70
N ARG A 76 4.54 24.71 13.39
CA ARG A 76 3.69 25.65 12.64
C ARG A 76 3.88 25.59 11.12
N PHE A 77 5.10 25.29 10.66
CA PHE A 77 5.48 25.45 9.26
C PHE A 77 5.68 24.10 8.56
N TYR A 78 5.14 23.99 7.36
CA TYR A 78 5.14 22.77 6.58
C TYR A 78 5.62 23.03 5.15
N LEU A 79 6.48 22.20 4.60
CA LEU A 79 6.80 22.19 3.17
C LEU A 79 5.64 21.55 2.41
N ASN A 80 4.95 22.33 1.58
CA ASN A 80 3.96 21.86 0.63
C ASN A 80 4.63 21.43 -0.69
N ILE A 81 4.31 20.21 -1.12
CA ILE A 81 4.71 19.63 -2.40
C ILE A 81 3.44 19.37 -3.21
N LYS A 82 3.23 20.13 -4.28
CA LYS A 82 2.06 20.00 -5.15
C LYS A 82 2.47 19.57 -6.54
N LYS A 83 1.75 18.61 -7.10
CA LYS A 83 1.97 18.11 -8.46
C LYS A 83 0.83 18.56 -9.37
N LYS A 84 1.16 19.37 -10.37
CA LYS A 84 0.22 19.86 -11.37
C LYS A 84 0.29 18.99 -12.62
N LYS A 85 -0.87 18.62 -13.15
CA LYS A 85 -1.00 17.80 -14.36
C LYS A 85 -1.47 18.70 -15.50
N ASN A 86 -0.60 18.96 -16.46
CA ASN A 86 -0.88 19.78 -17.64
C ASN A 86 -1.14 18.86 -18.85
N LEU A 87 -2.14 19.21 -19.66
CA LEU A 87 -2.41 18.55 -20.94
C LEU A 87 -1.48 19.14 -22.01
N LEU A 88 -0.84 18.29 -22.80
CA LEU A 88 -0.04 18.75 -23.93
C LEU A 88 -0.99 19.22 -25.05
N GLU A 89 -0.83 20.49 -25.47
CA GLU A 89 -1.74 21.13 -26.44
C GLU A 89 -1.62 20.56 -27.87
N ASN A 90 -0.48 19.97 -28.22
CA ASN A 90 -0.20 19.46 -29.57
C ASN A 90 -0.13 17.93 -29.62
N ILE A 91 -1.26 17.26 -29.40
CA ILE A 91 -1.38 15.83 -29.71
C ILE A 91 -1.81 15.69 -31.16
N GLU A 92 -0.84 15.43 -32.06
CA GLU A 92 -1.16 14.98 -33.41
C GLU A 92 -2.01 13.70 -33.30
N LYS A 93 -3.30 13.81 -33.68
CA LYS A 93 -4.21 12.67 -33.78
C LYS A 93 -3.76 11.79 -34.95
N LYS A 94 -2.78 10.92 -34.73
CA LYS A 94 -2.50 9.84 -35.68
C LYS A 94 -3.70 8.90 -35.69
N VAL A 95 -4.30 8.73 -36.86
CA VAL A 95 -5.41 7.79 -37.08
C VAL A 95 -4.87 6.38 -36.81
N ILE A 96 -5.44 5.71 -35.81
CA ILE A 96 -5.07 4.34 -35.44
C ILE A 96 -5.65 3.42 -36.52
N THR A 97 -4.80 2.72 -37.25
CA THR A 97 -5.18 1.78 -38.32
C THR A 97 -4.99 0.31 -37.93
N ASN A 98 -4.34 0.04 -36.78
CA ASN A 98 -4.05 -1.30 -36.27
C ASN A 98 -4.09 -1.30 -34.71
N LEU A 99 -4.41 -2.44 -34.10
CA LEU A 99 -4.56 -2.60 -32.64
C LEU A 99 -3.25 -2.97 -31.92
N ASN A 100 -2.14 -3.13 -32.64
CA ASN A 100 -0.84 -3.47 -32.05
C ASN A 100 -0.24 -2.28 -31.28
N ILE A 101 0.35 -2.54 -30.11
CA ILE A 101 1.08 -1.53 -29.31
C ILE A 101 2.50 -1.38 -29.90
N ASN A 102 2.95 -0.14 -30.15
CA ASN A 102 4.27 0.21 -30.70
C ASN A 102 4.57 -0.33 -32.12
N ALA A 103 3.53 -0.56 -32.93
CA ALA A 103 3.68 -0.91 -34.36
C ALA A 103 3.32 0.28 -35.27
N GLU A 104 3.81 0.29 -36.51
CA GLU A 104 3.40 1.28 -37.51
C GLU A 104 1.87 1.19 -37.73
N GLY A 105 1.16 2.32 -37.49
CA GLY A 105 -0.31 2.38 -37.51
C GLY A 105 -1.01 1.91 -36.23
N GLY A 106 -0.25 1.53 -35.20
CA GLY A 106 -0.71 1.03 -33.90
C GLY A 106 -0.92 2.09 -32.80
N PHE A 107 -1.24 1.63 -31.58
CA PHE A 107 -1.26 2.49 -30.40
C PHE A 107 0.18 2.88 -30.03
N ASN A 108 0.49 4.17 -30.11
CA ASN A 108 1.71 4.76 -29.54
C ASN A 108 1.39 5.37 -28.19
N GLU A 109 2.25 5.15 -27.19
CA GLU A 109 2.23 5.88 -25.92
C GLU A 109 2.66 7.34 -26.14
N ASN A 110 1.80 8.13 -26.80
CA ASN A 110 1.99 9.57 -26.84
C ASN A 110 1.86 10.08 -25.41
N LYS A 111 2.88 10.75 -24.87
CA LYS A 111 2.76 11.46 -23.60
C LYS A 111 1.67 12.51 -23.80
N VAL A 112 0.50 12.28 -23.20
CA VAL A 112 -0.67 13.18 -23.23
C VAL A 112 -0.54 14.28 -22.17
N TYR A 113 0.30 14.05 -21.15
CA TYR A 113 0.40 14.88 -19.97
C TYR A 113 1.85 15.22 -19.64
N GLU A 114 2.07 16.46 -19.25
CA GLU A 114 3.24 16.91 -18.52
C GLU A 114 2.90 17.12 -17.05
N TYR A 115 3.89 16.90 -16.19
CA TYR A 115 3.75 17.09 -14.76
C TYR A 115 4.72 18.16 -14.29
N GLU A 116 4.20 19.19 -13.65
CA GLU A 116 4.96 20.26 -13.01
C GLU A 116 4.86 20.11 -11.49
N TRP A 117 5.93 20.47 -10.78
CA TRP A 117 5.97 20.44 -9.32
C TRP A 117 6.08 21.86 -8.79
N GLU A 118 5.20 22.20 -7.86
CA GLU A 118 5.17 23.48 -7.15
C GLU A 118 5.56 23.22 -5.69
N TYR A 119 6.49 24.03 -5.18
CA TYR A 119 7.00 23.93 -3.81
C TYR A 119 6.80 25.24 -3.07
N SER A 120 6.29 25.16 -1.84
CA SER A 120 6.07 26.33 -0.99
C SER A 120 6.09 25.95 0.48
N VAL A 121 6.37 26.90 1.37
CA VAL A 121 6.19 26.72 2.82
C VAL A 121 4.81 27.23 3.21
N TYR A 122 4.03 26.36 3.82
CA TYR A 122 2.69 26.61 4.33
C TYR A 122 2.74 26.92 5.83
N ASP A 123 2.12 28.04 6.21
CA ASP A 123 1.91 28.44 7.60
C ASP A 123 0.49 28.06 8.03
N ILE A 124 0.37 27.10 8.96
CA ILE A 124 -0.94 26.61 9.41
C ILE A 124 -1.75 27.66 10.19
N GLU A 125 -1.12 28.63 10.83
CA GLU A 125 -1.81 29.63 11.66
C GLU A 125 -2.43 30.74 10.80
N THR A 126 -1.74 31.12 9.71
CA THR A 126 -2.20 32.19 8.81
C THR A 126 -2.85 31.68 7.53
N GLY A 127 -2.61 30.42 7.17
CA GLY A 127 -3.04 29.83 5.89
C GLY A 127 -2.24 30.33 4.68
N LEU A 128 -1.09 30.98 4.89
CA LEU A 128 -0.28 31.55 3.84
C LEU A 128 0.66 30.51 3.22
N TYR A 129 0.86 30.64 1.90
CA TYR A 129 1.87 29.92 1.14
C TYR A 129 3.00 30.88 0.76
N ILE A 130 4.21 30.56 1.17
CA ILE A 130 5.41 31.34 0.92
C ILE A 130 6.26 30.56 -0.09
N LYS A 131 6.65 31.19 -1.21
CA LYS A 131 7.49 30.51 -2.19
C LYS A 131 8.88 30.28 -1.61
N LEU A 132 9.54 29.22 -2.05
CA LEU A 132 10.91 28.95 -1.59
C LEU A 132 11.88 30.08 -1.91
N GLU A 133 11.68 30.77 -3.04
CA GLU A 133 12.50 31.91 -3.48
C GLU A 133 12.44 33.10 -2.51
N ASP A 134 11.34 33.25 -1.77
CA ASP A 134 11.12 34.35 -0.83
C ASP A 134 11.69 34.07 0.58
N LEU A 135 12.18 32.85 0.82
CA LEU A 135 12.74 32.43 2.12
C LEU A 135 14.24 32.70 2.20
N ASP A 136 14.76 32.79 3.42
CA ASP A 136 16.20 32.89 3.65
C ASP A 136 16.95 31.66 3.11
N GLU A 137 18.19 31.86 2.67
CA GLU A 137 19.02 30.81 2.03
C GLU A 137 19.17 29.55 2.90
N SER A 138 19.23 29.70 4.23
CA SER A 138 19.29 28.59 5.18
C SER A 138 18.06 27.69 5.09
N VAL A 139 16.87 28.29 5.07
CA VAL A 139 15.59 27.58 4.99
C VAL A 139 15.41 26.97 3.60
N GLN A 140 15.83 27.68 2.55
CA GLN A 140 15.84 27.13 1.18
C GLN A 140 16.69 25.87 1.08
N LYS A 141 17.86 25.86 1.73
CA LYS A 141 18.75 24.70 1.75
C LYS A 141 18.09 23.51 2.44
N ILE A 142 17.44 23.72 3.59
CA ILE A 142 16.70 22.68 4.31
C ILE A 142 15.57 22.12 3.44
N CYS A 143 14.76 22.99 2.84
CA CYS A 143 13.67 22.57 1.95
C CYS A 143 14.18 21.75 0.75
N LYS A 144 15.27 22.18 0.12
CA LYS A 144 15.93 21.43 -0.97
C LYS A 144 16.50 20.09 -0.47
N GLY A 145 16.99 20.04 0.76
CA GLY A 145 17.43 18.81 1.43
C GLY A 145 16.29 17.82 1.57
N ILE A 146 15.11 18.27 2.02
CA ILE A 146 13.89 17.47 2.13
C ILE A 146 13.43 16.98 0.74
N ILE A 147 13.33 17.88 -0.24
CA ILE A 147 12.85 17.55 -1.60
C ILE A 147 13.73 16.50 -2.29
N ASN A 148 15.05 16.61 -2.11
CA ASN A 148 16.01 15.67 -2.68
C ASN A 148 16.36 14.53 -1.74
N HIS A 149 15.68 14.42 -0.59
CA HIS A 149 15.94 13.39 0.39
C HIS A 149 15.65 12.04 -0.25
N LYS A 150 16.72 11.28 -0.41
CA LYS A 150 16.61 9.86 -0.72
C LYS A 150 16.59 9.20 0.63
N ASN A 151 15.43 8.69 1.02
CA ASN A 151 15.35 7.75 2.13
C ASN A 151 16.46 6.73 1.87
N GLU A 152 17.50 6.74 2.72
CA GLU A 152 18.28 5.54 2.83
C GLU A 152 17.26 4.55 3.33
N VAL A 153 16.80 3.71 2.40
CA VAL A 153 16.37 2.38 2.79
C VAL A 153 17.61 1.89 3.51
N LYS A 154 17.63 2.05 4.85
CA LYS A 154 18.25 1.04 5.67
C LYS A 154 17.71 -0.20 5.00
N LYS A 155 18.59 -0.90 4.30
CA LYS A 155 18.51 -2.33 4.28
C LYS A 155 18.69 -2.75 5.75
N ASP A 156 17.82 -2.29 6.67
CA ASP A 156 17.03 -3.18 7.47
C ASP A 156 16.77 -4.29 6.52
N ASN A 157 17.57 -5.33 6.72
CA ASN A 157 17.51 -6.51 5.94
C ASN A 157 16.01 -6.73 5.81
N ILE A 158 15.49 -6.59 4.59
CA ILE A 158 14.16 -7.11 4.27
C ILE A 158 14.16 -8.62 4.60
N ASN A 159 15.33 -9.20 4.96
CA ASN A 159 15.61 -10.49 5.54
C ASN A 159 15.84 -10.55 7.09
N LYS A 160 15.58 -9.55 7.95
CA LYS A 160 15.73 -9.69 9.43
C LYS A 160 14.44 -9.97 10.21
N TRP A 161 13.31 -10.00 9.51
CA TRP A 161 12.08 -10.70 9.90
C TRP A 161 11.42 -11.35 8.68
N VAL A 162 12.21 -11.86 7.73
CA VAL A 162 11.74 -13.07 7.06
C VAL A 162 11.88 -14.11 8.15
N ASN A 163 10.79 -14.41 8.87
CA ASN A 163 10.65 -15.77 9.35
C ASN A 163 10.91 -16.59 8.09
N ASP A 164 12.06 -17.29 8.01
CA ASP A 164 12.29 -18.25 6.94
C ASP A 164 11.00 -19.05 6.86
N ILE A 165 10.19 -18.81 5.83
CA ILE A 165 8.85 -19.38 5.75
C ILE A 165 9.12 -20.88 5.71
N LYS A 166 8.81 -21.57 6.80
CA LYS A 166 9.22 -22.96 6.96
C LYS A 166 8.27 -23.82 6.18
N GLU A 167 8.78 -24.96 5.70
CA GLU A 167 7.90 -26.02 5.23
C GLU A 167 6.93 -26.41 6.35
N SER A 168 5.64 -26.53 6.02
CA SER A 168 4.66 -26.96 7.00
C SER A 168 4.90 -28.42 7.37
N LYS A 169 4.82 -28.71 8.68
CA LYS A 169 4.78 -30.07 9.24
C LYS A 169 3.62 -30.89 8.69
N TYR A 170 2.57 -30.24 8.20
CA TYR A 170 1.36 -30.89 7.69
C TYR A 170 1.35 -31.03 6.16
N ALA A 171 2.32 -30.46 5.44
CA ALA A 171 2.36 -30.49 3.97
C ALA A 171 2.57 -31.90 3.42
N LYS A 172 3.51 -32.65 4.00
CA LYS A 172 3.87 -34.00 3.54
C LYS A 172 2.75 -35.02 3.73
N ASP A 173 2.09 -34.97 4.88
CA ASP A 173 1.03 -35.91 5.28
C ASP A 173 -0.37 -35.30 5.12
N LEU A 174 -0.50 -34.30 4.22
CA LEU A 174 -1.75 -33.60 4.00
C LEU A 174 -2.86 -34.57 3.55
N VAL A 175 -3.86 -34.74 4.40
CA VAL A 175 -5.06 -35.52 4.09
C VAL A 175 -5.95 -34.70 3.16
N GLN A 176 -6.26 -35.25 1.98
CA GLN A 176 -7.23 -34.67 1.05
C GLN A 176 -8.41 -35.62 0.85
N LEU A 177 -9.63 -35.09 0.93
CA LEU A 177 -10.83 -35.87 0.68
C LEU A 177 -10.99 -36.14 -0.83
N GLU A 178 -11.57 -37.28 -1.17
CA GLU A 178 -11.77 -37.68 -2.57
C GLU A 178 -12.97 -36.97 -3.22
N GLY A 179 -12.96 -36.89 -4.55
CA GLY A 179 -14.12 -36.43 -5.33
C GLY A 179 -14.34 -34.91 -5.37
N ILE A 180 -13.46 -34.12 -4.76
CA ILE A 180 -13.58 -32.65 -4.73
C ILE A 180 -13.22 -32.06 -6.10
N LYS A 181 -14.12 -31.24 -6.65
CA LYS A 181 -13.90 -30.50 -7.89
C LYS A 181 -14.20 -29.03 -7.68
N ILE A 182 -13.17 -28.21 -7.74
CA ILE A 182 -13.30 -26.75 -7.61
C ILE A 182 -13.56 -26.16 -8.99
N LYS A 183 -14.72 -25.51 -9.16
CA LYS A 183 -15.09 -24.78 -10.39
C LYS A 183 -14.77 -23.29 -10.23
N ASN A 184 -14.26 -22.67 -11.29
CA ASN A 184 -13.88 -21.25 -11.31
C ASN A 184 -15.04 -20.29 -10.98
N GLU A 185 -16.27 -20.68 -11.32
CA GLU A 185 -17.49 -19.90 -11.07
C GLU A 185 -17.88 -19.83 -9.57
N ASN A 186 -17.36 -20.75 -8.75
CA ASN A 186 -17.73 -20.90 -7.34
C ASN A 186 -16.68 -20.37 -6.36
N ILE A 187 -15.79 -19.48 -6.81
CA ILE A 187 -14.73 -18.90 -5.97
C ILE A 187 -15.30 -17.67 -5.24
N HIS A 188 -16.03 -17.95 -4.17
CA HIS A 188 -16.50 -16.94 -3.23
C HIS A 188 -16.60 -17.58 -1.84
N CYS A 189 -16.55 -16.76 -0.78
CA CYS A 189 -16.72 -17.23 0.58
C CYS A 189 -18.08 -17.95 0.72
N ALA A 190 -18.08 -19.18 1.24
CA ALA A 190 -19.29 -19.97 1.43
C ALA A 190 -20.37 -19.24 2.25
N VAL A 191 -19.95 -18.40 3.20
CA VAL A 191 -20.83 -17.68 4.14
C VAL A 191 -21.19 -16.29 3.62
N CYS A 192 -20.23 -15.36 3.52
CA CYS A 192 -20.52 -13.96 3.18
C CYS A 192 -20.54 -13.65 1.68
N LYS A 193 -20.27 -14.64 0.81
CA LYS A 193 -20.21 -14.51 -0.65
C LYS A 193 -19.18 -13.50 -1.19
N SER A 194 -18.26 -13.03 -0.35
CA SER A 194 -17.12 -12.20 -0.78
C SER A 194 -16.28 -12.92 -1.83
N THR A 195 -15.77 -12.17 -2.81
CA THR A 195 -14.79 -12.62 -3.81
C THR A 195 -13.38 -12.08 -3.52
N LYS A 196 -13.21 -11.32 -2.43
CA LYS A 196 -11.92 -10.73 -2.00
C LYS A 196 -11.41 -11.41 -0.74
N ASN A 197 -10.07 -11.54 -0.64
CA ASN A 197 -9.36 -12.20 0.46
C ASN A 197 -9.90 -13.61 0.75
N ILE A 198 -9.83 -14.47 -0.27
CA ILE A 198 -10.42 -15.80 -0.27
C ILE A 198 -9.35 -16.86 -0.10
N TRP A 199 -9.63 -17.82 0.77
CA TRP A 199 -8.74 -18.90 1.16
C TRP A 199 -9.42 -20.23 0.89
N LEU A 200 -8.68 -21.12 0.24
CA LEU A 200 -9.11 -22.47 -0.11
C LEU A 200 -8.43 -23.46 0.83
N ASN A 201 -9.20 -24.30 1.48
CA ASN A 201 -8.66 -25.39 2.30
C ASN A 201 -8.11 -26.51 1.41
N LEU A 202 -6.86 -26.90 1.68
CA LEU A 202 -6.16 -27.88 0.85
C LEU A 202 -6.61 -29.33 1.11
N SER A 203 -7.39 -29.60 2.15
CA SER A 203 -7.90 -30.93 2.47
C SER A 203 -9.28 -31.22 1.88
N ASP A 204 -10.23 -30.32 2.10
CA ASP A 204 -11.64 -30.56 1.77
C ASP A 204 -12.21 -29.59 0.71
N GLY A 205 -11.38 -28.67 0.22
CA GLY A 205 -11.75 -27.73 -0.82
C GLY A 205 -12.70 -26.62 -0.35
N TYR A 206 -12.90 -26.44 0.96
CA TYR A 206 -13.72 -25.36 1.50
C TYR A 206 -13.16 -23.99 1.12
N ILE A 207 -14.04 -23.07 0.69
CA ILE A 207 -13.68 -21.71 0.28
C ILE A 207 -14.25 -20.71 1.29
N GLY A 208 -13.38 -20.04 2.04
CA GLY A 208 -13.74 -19.08 3.08
C GLY A 208 -13.05 -17.72 2.92
N CYS A 209 -13.64 -16.68 3.50
CA CYS A 209 -12.96 -15.39 3.62
C CYS A 209 -11.90 -15.43 4.72
N GLY A 210 -10.85 -14.62 4.54
CA GLY A 210 -9.73 -14.51 5.47
C GLY A 210 -10.09 -13.86 6.81
N ARG A 211 -9.11 -13.90 7.73
CA ARG A 211 -9.27 -13.47 9.11
C ARG A 211 -9.73 -12.02 9.25
N LYS A 212 -10.37 -11.72 10.38
CA LYS A 212 -10.69 -10.35 10.80
C LYS A 212 -9.42 -9.63 11.26
N ILE A 213 -9.21 -8.41 10.76
CA ILE A 213 -8.12 -7.54 11.18
C ILE A 213 -8.73 -6.38 11.97
N PHE A 214 -8.32 -6.24 13.23
CA PHE A 214 -8.84 -5.19 14.11
C PHE A 214 -8.61 -3.82 13.47
N ASN A 215 -9.67 -3.01 13.35
CA ASN A 215 -9.70 -1.68 12.72
C ASN A 215 -9.40 -1.58 11.20
N TYR A 216 -8.99 -2.67 10.53
CA TYR A 216 -8.69 -2.67 9.09
C TYR A 216 -9.70 -3.46 8.23
N GLY A 217 -10.73 -4.02 8.86
CA GLY A 217 -11.75 -4.84 8.19
C GLY A 217 -11.31 -6.29 8.02
N GLY A 218 -11.81 -6.97 6.98
CA GLY A 218 -11.67 -8.42 6.85
C GLY A 218 -12.72 -9.19 7.67
N GLY A 219 -12.51 -10.50 7.85
CA GLY A 219 -13.49 -11.35 8.52
C GLY A 219 -14.71 -11.68 7.64
N CYS A 220 -15.81 -12.05 8.27
CA CYS A 220 -17.03 -12.54 7.63
C CYS A 220 -18.24 -11.62 7.87
N LEU A 221 -19.45 -12.11 7.58
CA LEU A 221 -20.72 -11.42 7.79
C LEU A 221 -20.81 -10.89 9.24
N ASN A 222 -21.44 -9.74 9.44
CA ASN A 222 -21.67 -9.15 10.77
C ASN A 222 -20.39 -8.91 11.59
N ASN A 223 -19.26 -8.61 10.93
CA ASN A 223 -17.96 -8.41 11.58
C ASN A 223 -17.45 -9.63 12.38
N GLU A 224 -17.89 -10.83 12.02
CA GLU A 224 -17.41 -12.06 12.63
C GLU A 224 -16.05 -12.48 12.08
N GLU A 225 -15.42 -13.46 12.72
CA GLU A 225 -14.17 -14.07 12.23
C GLU A 225 -14.32 -14.67 10.83
N GLY A 226 -13.23 -14.71 10.07
CA GLY A 226 -13.17 -15.24 8.71
C GLY A 226 -13.65 -16.68 8.62
N ALA A 227 -14.48 -16.97 7.61
CA ALA A 227 -15.06 -18.29 7.42
C ALA A 227 -14.01 -19.40 7.24
N ALA A 228 -12.82 -19.06 6.69
CA ALA A 228 -11.73 -20.02 6.56
C ALA A 228 -11.18 -20.48 7.93
N LEU A 229 -11.01 -19.55 8.88
CA LEU A 229 -10.55 -19.86 10.23
C LEU A 229 -11.65 -20.58 11.03
N LYS A 230 -12.91 -20.15 10.90
CA LYS A 230 -14.04 -20.84 11.56
C LYS A 230 -14.13 -22.30 11.13
N HIS A 231 -14.03 -22.54 9.82
CA HIS A 231 -14.05 -23.89 9.25
C HIS A 231 -12.96 -24.80 9.84
N PHE A 232 -11.76 -24.27 10.07
CA PHE A 232 -10.70 -25.03 10.74
C PHE A 232 -11.13 -25.52 12.14
N TYR A 233 -11.76 -24.65 12.95
CA TYR A 233 -12.27 -25.05 14.26
C TYR A 233 -13.47 -26.01 14.16
N GLU A 234 -14.41 -25.76 13.24
CA GLU A 234 -15.61 -26.59 13.01
C GLU A 234 -15.25 -28.01 12.53
N SER A 235 -14.18 -28.16 11.74
CA SER A 235 -13.65 -29.46 11.32
C SER A 235 -12.97 -30.25 12.44
N GLY A 236 -12.90 -29.70 13.66
CA GLY A 236 -12.16 -30.28 14.78
C GLY A 236 -10.64 -30.16 14.58
N LYS A 237 -10.17 -29.08 13.95
CA LYS A 237 -8.76 -28.77 13.68
C LYS A 237 -8.04 -29.78 12.76
N LYS A 238 -8.79 -30.50 11.92
CA LYS A 238 -8.22 -31.56 11.06
C LYS A 238 -7.57 -31.04 9.78
N TYR A 239 -7.97 -29.86 9.32
CA TYR A 239 -7.60 -29.33 8.00
C TYR A 239 -6.86 -28.01 8.14
N PRO A 240 -5.57 -28.04 8.53
CA PRO A 240 -4.85 -26.83 8.94
C PRO A 240 -4.40 -25.96 7.78
N LEU A 241 -4.19 -26.50 6.58
CA LEU A 241 -3.57 -25.77 5.48
C LEU A 241 -4.61 -25.13 4.56
N VAL A 242 -4.42 -23.82 4.35
CA VAL A 242 -5.20 -23.04 3.39
C VAL A 242 -4.29 -22.29 2.42
N VAL A 243 -4.71 -22.16 1.17
CA VAL A 243 -4.03 -21.39 0.13
C VAL A 243 -4.85 -20.17 -0.25
N LYS A 244 -4.20 -19.02 -0.38
CA LYS A 244 -4.86 -17.79 -0.82
C LYS A 244 -5.14 -17.85 -2.33
N ILE A 245 -6.41 -17.68 -2.69
CA ILE A 245 -6.80 -17.67 -4.09
C ILE A 245 -6.32 -16.37 -4.74
N GLY A 246 -5.62 -16.50 -5.87
CA GLY A 246 -5.08 -15.40 -6.66
C GLY A 246 -3.57 -15.19 -6.52
N THR A 247 -2.90 -15.91 -5.62
CA THR A 247 -1.43 -15.85 -5.42
C THR A 247 -0.71 -17.10 -5.90
N ILE A 248 -1.46 -18.14 -6.29
CA ILE A 248 -0.93 -19.32 -6.94
C ILE A 248 -0.22 -18.90 -8.24
N THR A 249 1.00 -19.39 -8.47
CA THR A 249 1.85 -19.11 -9.64
C THR A 249 1.97 -20.34 -10.56
N LYS A 250 2.54 -20.16 -11.76
CA LYS A 250 2.74 -21.27 -12.72
C LYS A 250 3.79 -22.27 -12.26
N ASP A 251 4.73 -21.80 -11.46
CA ASP A 251 5.85 -22.59 -10.95
C ASP A 251 5.45 -23.43 -9.73
N GLY A 252 4.17 -23.38 -9.35
CA GLY A 252 3.63 -24.16 -8.24
C GLY A 252 3.83 -23.50 -6.88
N GLU A 253 4.09 -22.19 -6.84
CA GLU A 253 4.19 -21.43 -5.59
C GLU A 253 2.84 -20.79 -5.27
N ALA A 254 2.50 -20.65 -4.00
CA ALA A 254 1.32 -19.92 -3.57
C ALA A 254 1.48 -19.46 -2.11
N ASP A 255 0.73 -18.43 -1.73
CA ASP A 255 0.66 -18.03 -0.32
C ASP A 255 -0.15 -19.08 0.45
N VAL A 256 0.53 -19.90 1.24
CA VAL A 256 -0.08 -20.91 2.12
C VAL A 256 0.00 -20.44 3.58
N PHE A 257 -1.09 -20.63 4.32
CA PHE A 257 -1.16 -20.35 5.74
C PHE A 257 -1.58 -21.61 6.49
N SER A 258 -0.94 -21.87 7.63
CA SER A 258 -1.32 -22.96 8.53
C SER A 258 -2.10 -22.43 9.72
N TYR A 259 -3.30 -22.97 9.95
CA TYR A 259 -4.10 -22.67 11.13
C TYR A 259 -3.77 -23.55 12.34
N ALA A 260 -2.87 -24.53 12.20
CA ALA A 260 -2.47 -25.37 13.32
C ALA A 260 -1.86 -24.53 14.45
N ASP A 261 -2.23 -24.81 15.71
CA ASP A 261 -1.82 -23.97 16.86
C ASP A 261 -0.28 -23.94 17.03
N ASP A 262 0.43 -24.97 16.56
CA ASP A 262 1.89 -25.11 16.63
C ASP A 262 2.66 -24.49 15.45
N GLU A 263 1.94 -23.99 14.44
CA GLU A 263 2.49 -23.21 13.31
C GLU A 263 1.91 -21.80 13.30
N ASN A 264 0.59 -21.68 13.14
CA ASN A 264 -0.20 -20.44 13.10
C ASN A 264 0.49 -19.29 12.35
N ASP A 265 1.14 -19.61 11.24
CA ASP A 265 1.96 -18.69 10.46
C ASP A 265 1.89 -19.06 8.95
N SER A 266 2.49 -18.21 8.12
CA SER A 266 2.73 -18.49 6.71
C SER A 266 3.74 -19.63 6.59
N VAL A 267 3.47 -20.57 5.67
CA VAL A 267 4.25 -21.79 5.49
C VAL A 267 4.49 -22.06 4.01
N ILE A 268 5.51 -22.88 3.71
CA ILE A 268 5.73 -23.42 2.37
C ILE A 268 5.09 -24.82 2.31
N ASP A 269 4.37 -25.10 1.23
CA ASP A 269 3.94 -26.45 0.87
C ASP A 269 4.62 -26.85 -0.46
N PRO A 270 5.74 -27.60 -0.40
CA PRO A 270 6.44 -28.07 -1.60
C PRO A 270 5.59 -29.03 -2.46
N TYR A 271 4.51 -29.60 -1.91
CA TYR A 271 3.66 -30.60 -2.55
C TYR A 271 2.36 -30.02 -3.10
N ILE A 272 2.19 -28.70 -3.04
CA ILE A 272 0.94 -28.02 -3.40
C ILE A 272 0.49 -28.30 -4.85
N GLY A 273 1.45 -28.47 -5.77
CA GLY A 273 1.17 -28.86 -7.15
C GLY A 273 0.48 -30.23 -7.27
N GLY A 274 0.80 -31.17 -6.37
CA GLY A 274 0.09 -32.46 -6.24
C GLY A 274 -1.30 -32.30 -5.65
N ALA A 275 -1.45 -31.42 -4.65
CA ALA A 275 -2.73 -31.14 -4.00
C ALA A 275 -3.78 -30.61 -4.99
N PHE A 276 -3.40 -29.71 -5.90
CA PHE A 276 -4.31 -29.16 -6.91
C PHE A 276 -4.71 -30.16 -8.00
N LYS A 277 -3.84 -31.12 -8.35
CA LYS A 277 -4.18 -32.19 -9.31
C LYS A 277 -5.33 -33.04 -8.81
N LYS A 278 -5.35 -33.36 -7.51
CA LYS A 278 -6.44 -34.12 -6.87
C LYS A 278 -7.76 -33.36 -6.87
N PHE A 279 -7.74 -32.03 -6.71
CA PHE A 279 -8.93 -31.17 -6.84
C PHE A 279 -9.43 -30.97 -8.27
N ARG A 280 -8.75 -31.55 -9.28
CA ARG A 280 -9.02 -31.31 -10.71
C ARG A 280 -9.12 -29.81 -11.02
N TYR A 281 -8.37 -28.99 -10.28
CA TYR A 281 -8.42 -27.54 -10.39
C TYR A 281 -7.62 -27.11 -11.62
N LYS A 282 -8.30 -26.57 -12.64
CA LYS A 282 -7.67 -26.07 -13.86
C LYS A 282 -7.14 -24.65 -13.63
N TYR A 283 -5.97 -24.57 -13.00
CA TYR A 283 -5.26 -23.33 -12.72
C TYR A 283 -5.03 -22.42 -13.96
N TYR A 284 -4.94 -23.00 -15.17
CA TYR A 284 -4.56 -22.31 -16.42
C TYR A 284 -5.65 -21.43 -17.08
N GLU A 285 -6.90 -21.44 -16.64
CA GLU A 285 -7.97 -20.63 -17.28
C GLU A 285 -8.10 -19.19 -16.73
N PHE A 286 -7.43 -18.86 -15.61
CA PHE A 286 -7.64 -17.59 -14.90
C PHE A 286 -7.07 -16.34 -15.60
N ARG A 287 -6.14 -16.49 -16.56
CA ARG A 287 -5.55 -15.35 -17.27
C ARG A 287 -6.39 -14.87 -18.46
N LYS A 288 -7.35 -15.66 -18.95
CA LYS A 288 -8.22 -15.25 -20.07
C LYS A 288 -9.37 -14.32 -19.64
N ASN A 289 -9.85 -14.43 -18.40
CA ASN A 289 -11.08 -13.74 -17.97
C ASN A 289 -10.87 -12.41 -17.23
N ARG A 290 -9.63 -11.93 -17.06
CA ARG A 290 -9.39 -10.55 -16.56
C ARG A 290 -9.23 -9.50 -17.66
N ASN A 291 -9.11 -9.91 -18.92
CA ASN A 291 -8.99 -8.99 -20.06
C ASN A 291 -10.32 -8.68 -20.77
N ASN A 292 -11.46 -9.16 -20.26
CA ASN A 292 -12.77 -9.02 -20.92
C ASN A 292 -13.81 -8.23 -20.11
N ASN A 293 -13.40 -7.39 -19.17
CA ASN A 293 -14.27 -6.38 -18.58
C ASN A 293 -13.59 -5.02 -18.63
N PHE A 294 -13.52 -4.46 -19.83
CA PHE A 294 -13.62 -3.04 -20.13
C PHE A 294 -14.55 -2.90 -21.33
#